data_AF-A0A7K2XL86-F1
#
_entry.id   AF-A0A7K2XL86-F1
#
_cell.length_a   1.000
_cell.length_b   1.000
_cell.length_c   1.000
_cell.angle_alpha   90.00
_cell.angle_beta   90.00
_cell.angle_gamma   90.00
#
_symmetry.space_group_name_H-M   'P 1'
#
loop_
_entity.id
_entity.type
_entity.pdbx_description
1 polymer ?
#
loop_
_entity_poly.entity_id
_entity_poly.type
_entity_poly.pdbx_seq_one_letter_code
_entity_poly.pdbx_strand_id
1 'polypeptide(L)'
;KTDDRAGVPLRRDLRDALRGSDPAQAPSPTGFFLALEGGDGAGKSTQVQALADWIRAKGHEVVVTREPGATPIGKRLRSILLDVSSAGLSNRAEALLYAADRAEHVDSLVRPALERGAIVLSDRYIDSSVAYQGAGRDLSPTEIARISRWATDGLVPHLTVVLDVSPETARERFTEAPDRLESEPPEFHARVRAGFLALAAADPARYLVVDAGQEPEAVTTVVRHRLDRMLPLSEAEVKAAEEARRKAEEEARRKAEEEAARKAEEERLERERQAQLAKLRAEEEERKRREEEEARRLEAERKAEEARRKAEEERIAAERAAEEERKRLAAEEKARKEEEERLRKEAEEEARLRAEAEARRLEKQRKAEEALLRAEEARRAAEAAAA
;
A
#
# COMPACT_ATOMS: atom_id res chain seq x y z
N LYS A 1 -52.63 63.22 -2.18
CA LYS A 1 -51.78 62.07 -1.77
C LYS A 1 -51.36 61.40 -3.05
N THR A 2 -50.20 61.79 -3.55
CA THR A 2 -49.60 61.17 -4.73
C THR A 2 -49.10 59.81 -4.30
N ASP A 3 -49.49 58.76 -5.02
CA ASP A 3 -48.97 57.41 -4.80
C ASP A 3 -47.60 57.35 -5.48
N ASP A 4 -46.54 57.51 -4.68
CA ASP A 4 -45.15 57.55 -5.16
C ASP A 4 -44.65 56.13 -5.57
N ARG A 5 -45.52 55.11 -5.53
CA ARG A 5 -45.19 53.70 -5.80
C ARG A 5 -45.92 53.10 -7.01
N ALA A 6 -46.34 53.94 -7.96
CA ALA A 6 -46.93 53.48 -9.22
C ALA A 6 -45.96 52.51 -9.95
N GLY A 7 -46.31 51.21 -9.99
CA GLY A 7 -45.55 50.16 -10.69
C GLY A 7 -44.85 49.13 -9.81
N VAL A 8 -44.82 49.29 -8.47
CA VAL A 8 -44.29 48.25 -7.57
C VAL A 8 -45.37 47.17 -7.36
N PRO A 9 -45.10 45.88 -7.66
CA PRO A 9 -46.08 44.83 -7.43
C PRO A 9 -46.49 44.78 -5.96
N LEU A 10 -47.79 44.82 -5.67
CA LEU A 10 -48.37 44.88 -4.32
C LEU A 10 -47.82 43.78 -3.39
N ARG A 11 -47.46 42.61 -3.95
CA ARG A 11 -46.86 41.48 -3.22
C ARG A 11 -45.42 41.72 -2.78
N ARG A 12 -44.63 42.47 -3.56
CA ARG A 12 -43.27 42.88 -3.19
C ARG A 12 -43.35 43.92 -2.09
N ASP A 13 -44.25 44.89 -2.24
CA ASP A 13 -44.47 45.95 -1.25
C ASP A 13 -44.99 45.41 0.09
N LEU A 14 -45.92 44.43 0.05
CA LEU A 14 -46.36 43.72 1.27
C LEU A 14 -45.24 42.88 1.90
N ARG A 15 -44.40 42.23 1.09
CA ARG A 15 -43.28 41.41 1.59
C ARG A 15 -42.22 42.30 2.24
N ASP A 16 -41.91 43.43 1.63
CA ASP A 16 -40.93 44.41 2.12
C ASP A 16 -41.46 45.12 3.37
N ALA A 17 -42.78 45.39 3.44
CA ALA A 17 -43.45 45.92 4.64
C ALA A 17 -43.55 44.91 5.80
N LEU A 18 -43.71 43.60 5.51
CA LEU A 18 -43.86 42.55 6.52
C LEU A 18 -42.53 41.97 7.02
N ARG A 19 -41.49 41.91 6.17
CA ARG A 19 -40.17 41.36 6.54
C ARG A 19 -39.18 42.42 7.00
N GLY A 20 -39.47 43.69 6.75
CA GLY A 20 -38.45 44.72 6.67
C GLY A 20 -37.60 44.49 5.42
N SER A 21 -37.48 45.49 4.56
CA SER A 21 -36.59 45.49 3.39
C SER A 21 -35.10 45.57 3.78
N ASP A 22 -34.73 45.07 4.95
CA ASP A 22 -33.39 45.22 5.50
C ASP A 22 -32.53 44.08 4.92
N PRO A 23 -31.37 44.40 4.31
CA PRO A 23 -30.54 43.40 3.65
C PRO A 23 -30.07 42.33 4.64
N ALA A 24 -29.96 41.09 4.17
CA ALA A 24 -29.48 39.99 5.00
C ALA A 24 -28.02 40.25 5.40
N GLN A 25 -27.69 40.04 6.67
CA GLN A 25 -26.33 40.22 7.14
C GLN A 25 -25.47 39.00 6.77
N ALA A 26 -24.39 39.22 6.04
CA ALA A 26 -23.44 38.18 5.70
C ALA A 26 -22.02 38.74 5.50
N PRO A 27 -20.97 37.99 5.89
CA PRO A 27 -19.61 38.29 5.46
C PRO A 27 -19.44 38.02 3.96
N SER A 28 -18.38 38.59 3.37
CA SER A 28 -18.02 38.30 1.98
C SER A 28 -17.60 36.83 1.79
N PRO A 29 -17.95 36.18 0.66
CA PRO A 29 -17.59 34.78 0.42
C PRO A 29 -16.14 34.57 -0.08
N THR A 30 -15.47 35.62 -0.58
CA THR A 30 -14.17 35.49 -1.27
C THR A 30 -13.00 36.08 -0.48
N GLY A 31 -13.16 37.29 0.06
CA GLY A 31 -12.14 37.99 0.84
C GLY A 31 -12.46 37.96 2.33
N PHE A 32 -11.48 38.27 3.16
CA PHE A 32 -11.66 38.29 4.63
C PHE A 32 -11.78 39.73 5.12
N PHE A 33 -12.75 39.99 6.00
CA PHE A 33 -13.01 41.34 6.53
C PHE A 33 -12.88 41.37 8.05
N LEU A 34 -11.94 42.17 8.56
CA LEU A 34 -11.69 42.40 9.98
C LEU A 34 -11.95 43.87 10.32
N ALA A 35 -12.75 44.13 11.34
CA ALA A 35 -12.92 45.46 11.91
C ALA A 35 -12.28 45.53 13.31
N LEU A 36 -11.55 46.60 13.59
CA LEU A 36 -11.08 46.93 14.93
C LEU A 36 -11.94 48.05 15.50
N GLU A 37 -12.45 47.80 16.69
CA GLU A 37 -13.44 48.64 17.38
C GLU A 37 -12.99 48.93 18.82
N GLY A 38 -13.61 49.91 19.44
CA GLY A 38 -13.27 50.37 20.79
C GLY A 38 -13.25 51.89 20.92
N GLY A 39 -13.11 52.37 22.16
CA GLY A 39 -13.04 53.79 22.48
C GLY A 39 -11.87 54.51 21.79
N ASP A 40 -11.94 55.84 21.73
CA ASP A 40 -10.82 56.67 21.28
C ASP A 40 -9.60 56.44 22.19
N GLY A 41 -8.39 56.38 21.63
CA GLY A 41 -7.17 56.04 22.39
C GLY A 41 -6.96 54.56 22.71
N ALA A 42 -7.86 53.66 22.31
CA ALA A 42 -7.71 52.21 22.55
C ALA A 42 -6.55 51.54 21.77
N GLY A 43 -5.89 52.26 20.85
CA GLY A 43 -4.78 51.72 20.06
C GLY A 43 -5.18 51.00 18.77
N LYS A 44 -6.40 51.24 18.25
CA LYS A 44 -6.93 50.61 17.03
C LYS A 44 -6.00 50.76 15.83
N SER A 45 -5.56 51.98 15.52
CA SER A 45 -4.67 52.26 14.39
C SER A 45 -3.33 51.52 14.50
N THR A 46 -2.75 51.46 15.70
CA THR A 46 -1.53 50.68 16.00
C THR A 46 -1.75 49.20 15.71
N GLN A 47 -2.86 48.63 16.20
CA GLN A 47 -3.17 47.21 16.00
C GLN A 47 -3.51 46.90 14.54
N VAL A 48 -4.24 47.77 13.84
CA VAL A 48 -4.52 47.64 12.40
C VAL A 48 -3.22 47.52 11.61
N GLN A 49 -2.25 48.39 11.87
CA GLN A 49 -0.98 48.38 11.15
C GLN A 49 -0.14 47.14 11.49
N ALA A 50 -0.02 46.80 12.77
CA ALA A 50 0.72 45.61 13.21
C ALA A 50 0.14 44.31 12.62
N LEU A 51 -1.19 44.18 12.60
CA LEU A 51 -1.87 43.05 11.98
C LEU A 51 -1.72 43.07 10.47
N ALA A 52 -1.79 44.24 9.82
CA ALA A 52 -1.61 44.35 8.38
C ALA A 52 -0.24 43.84 7.95
N ASP A 53 0.82 44.24 8.65
CA ASP A 53 2.18 43.83 8.33
C ASP A 53 2.39 42.33 8.58
N TRP A 54 1.83 41.80 9.67
CA TRP A 54 1.84 40.37 9.95
C TRP A 54 1.10 39.54 8.87
N ILE A 55 -0.08 39.99 8.43
CA ILE A 55 -0.87 39.29 7.41
C ILE A 55 -0.19 39.39 6.03
N ARG A 56 0.40 40.53 5.68
CA ARG A 56 1.22 40.68 4.46
C ARG A 56 2.42 39.77 4.46
N ALA A 57 3.10 39.61 5.61
CA ALA A 57 4.24 38.69 5.75
C ALA A 57 3.86 37.22 5.51
N LYS A 58 2.57 36.85 5.68
CA LYS A 58 2.04 35.54 5.29
C LYS A 58 1.72 35.40 3.79
N GLY A 59 1.85 36.47 3.02
CA GLY A 59 1.65 36.46 1.57
C GLY A 59 0.25 36.85 1.09
N HIS A 60 -0.58 37.47 1.93
CA HIS A 60 -1.89 37.97 1.52
C HIS A 60 -1.83 39.40 0.97
N GLU A 61 -2.72 39.72 0.03
CA GLU A 61 -3.08 41.12 -0.26
C GLU A 61 -3.86 41.70 0.93
N VAL A 62 -3.41 42.85 1.44
CA VAL A 62 -4.05 43.51 2.59
C VAL A 62 -4.39 44.96 2.28
N VAL A 63 -5.67 45.28 2.38
CA VAL A 63 -6.22 46.63 2.28
C VAL A 63 -6.51 47.14 3.68
N VAL A 64 -5.77 48.17 4.09
CA VAL A 64 -6.02 48.89 5.33
C VAL A 64 -6.90 50.10 5.05
N THR A 65 -7.93 50.27 5.86
CA THR A 65 -8.88 51.37 5.72
C THR A 65 -9.40 51.85 7.09
N ARG A 66 -10.23 52.89 7.09
CA ARG A 66 -10.82 53.48 8.30
C ARG A 66 -12.14 54.18 8.05
N GLU A 67 -12.98 54.24 9.08
CA GLU A 67 -14.20 55.03 9.09
C GLU A 67 -14.20 56.07 10.22
N PRO A 68 -14.63 57.31 9.96
CA PRO A 68 -14.97 57.87 8.66
C PRO A 68 -13.70 58.34 7.91
N GLY A 69 -13.78 58.49 6.59
CA GLY A 69 -12.79 59.27 5.84
C GLY A 69 -11.75 58.53 5.00
N ALA A 70 -12.00 57.27 4.62
CA ALA A 70 -11.12 56.54 3.71
C ALA A 70 -11.24 56.97 2.23
N THR A 71 -12.36 57.54 1.81
CA THR A 71 -12.62 57.95 0.42
C THR A 71 -12.49 59.47 0.23
N PRO A 72 -12.36 60.00 -1.01
CA PRO A 72 -12.31 61.45 -1.24
C PRO A 72 -13.53 62.20 -0.68
N ILE A 73 -14.74 61.64 -0.85
CA ILE A 73 -15.97 62.19 -0.25
C ILE A 73 -15.94 61.99 1.26
N GLY A 74 -15.54 60.81 1.73
CA GLY A 74 -15.43 60.51 3.14
C GLY A 74 -14.51 61.48 3.88
N LYS A 75 -13.39 61.90 3.29
CA LYS A 75 -12.48 62.90 3.89
C LYS A 75 -13.20 64.23 4.16
N ARG A 76 -14.12 64.64 3.27
CA ARG A 76 -14.94 65.85 3.45
C ARG A 76 -15.97 65.64 4.55
N LEU A 77 -16.63 64.48 4.57
CA LEU A 77 -17.58 64.13 5.64
C LEU A 77 -16.90 64.06 7.00
N ARG A 78 -15.73 63.43 7.10
CA ARG A 78 -14.88 63.38 8.30
C ARG A 78 -14.53 64.78 8.78
N SER A 79 -14.15 65.68 7.88
CA SER A 79 -13.86 67.08 8.22
C SER A 79 -15.06 67.72 8.95
N ILE A 80 -16.28 67.56 8.43
CA ILE A 80 -17.49 68.09 9.05
C ILE A 80 -17.79 67.41 10.39
N LEU A 81 -17.63 66.08 10.45
CA LEU A 81 -17.95 65.30 11.65
C LEU A 81 -17.03 65.59 12.83
N LEU A 82 -15.74 65.84 12.58
CA LEU A 82 -14.73 66.00 13.63
C LEU A 82 -14.45 67.46 14.00
N ASP A 83 -14.86 68.42 13.17
CA ASP A 83 -14.66 69.84 13.42
C ASP A 83 -15.42 70.28 14.68
N VAL A 84 -14.65 70.72 15.68
CA VAL A 84 -15.15 71.23 16.98
C VAL A 84 -16.01 72.49 16.79
N SER A 85 -15.79 73.25 15.71
CA SER A 85 -16.58 74.43 15.37
C SER A 85 -17.97 74.11 14.80
N SER A 86 -18.23 72.84 14.43
CA SER A 86 -19.55 72.36 13.99
C SER A 86 -20.54 72.18 15.16
N ALA A 87 -20.41 72.99 16.21
CA ALA A 87 -21.33 73.02 17.34
C ALA A 87 -22.76 73.32 16.84
N GLY A 88 -23.67 72.36 17.03
CA GLY A 88 -25.06 72.45 16.55
C GLY A 88 -25.49 71.35 15.59
N LEU A 89 -24.58 70.46 15.16
CA LEU A 89 -24.97 69.26 14.41
C LEU A 89 -25.86 68.37 15.29
N SER A 90 -27.10 68.12 14.86
CA SER A 90 -28.00 67.22 15.59
C SER A 90 -27.48 65.79 15.61
N ASN A 91 -27.75 65.02 16.68
CA ASN A 91 -27.34 63.62 16.81
C ASN A 91 -27.79 62.76 15.61
N ARG A 92 -28.98 63.02 15.06
CA ARG A 92 -29.49 62.32 13.87
C ARG A 92 -28.70 62.68 12.60
N ALA A 93 -28.35 63.95 12.43
CA ALA A 93 -27.52 64.38 11.30
C ALA A 93 -26.11 63.77 11.39
N GLU A 94 -25.51 63.73 12.58
CA GLU A 94 -24.25 63.01 12.83
C GLU A 94 -24.34 61.55 12.38
N ALA A 95 -25.36 60.81 12.85
CA ALA A 95 -25.55 59.42 12.48
C ALA A 95 -25.73 59.20 10.96
N LEU A 96 -26.48 60.07 10.30
CA LEU A 96 -26.71 59.99 8.85
C LEU A 96 -25.44 60.30 8.04
N LEU A 97 -24.61 61.24 8.49
CA LEU A 97 -23.33 61.54 7.84
C LEU A 97 -22.34 60.36 7.98
N TYR A 98 -22.29 59.70 9.14
CA TYR A 98 -21.54 58.45 9.31
C TYR A 98 -22.06 57.34 8.39
N ALA A 99 -23.38 57.19 8.28
CA ALA A 99 -23.97 56.21 7.38
C ALA A 99 -23.65 56.51 5.90
N ALA A 100 -23.64 57.79 5.50
CA ALA A 100 -23.30 58.22 4.15
C ALA A 100 -21.82 57.96 3.81
N ASP A 101 -20.90 58.28 4.73
CA ASP A 101 -19.47 57.95 4.57
C ASP A 101 -19.26 56.45 4.40
N ARG A 102 -19.92 55.65 5.24
CA ARG A 102 -19.83 54.19 5.21
C ARG A 102 -20.37 53.59 3.91
N ALA A 103 -21.50 54.09 3.42
CA ALA A 103 -22.07 53.59 2.16
C ALA A 103 -21.09 53.75 1.00
N GLU A 104 -20.53 54.96 0.85
CA GLU A 104 -19.50 55.27 -0.15
C GLU A 104 -18.25 54.41 0.07
N HIS A 105 -17.79 54.30 1.31
CA HIS A 105 -16.60 53.52 1.65
C HIS A 105 -16.74 52.04 1.31
N VAL A 106 -17.90 51.45 1.60
CA VAL A 106 -18.16 50.05 1.27
C VAL A 106 -18.23 49.84 -0.23
N ASP A 107 -18.94 50.69 -0.96
CA ASP A 107 -19.13 50.55 -2.40
C ASP A 107 -17.83 50.78 -3.18
N SER A 108 -17.08 51.83 -2.83
CA SER A 108 -15.92 52.25 -3.61
C SER A 108 -14.62 51.52 -3.25
N LEU A 109 -14.52 50.93 -2.06
CA LEU A 109 -13.26 50.41 -1.52
C LEU A 109 -13.38 49.02 -0.90
N VAL A 110 -14.23 48.85 0.12
CA VAL A 110 -14.25 47.59 0.90
C VAL A 110 -14.76 46.42 0.06
N ARG A 111 -15.91 46.56 -0.61
CA ARG A 111 -16.52 45.49 -1.40
C ARG A 111 -15.64 45.09 -2.59
N PRO A 112 -15.12 46.02 -3.42
CA PRO A 112 -14.16 45.66 -4.47
C PRO A 112 -12.90 44.97 -3.96
N ALA A 113 -12.45 45.24 -2.72
CA ALA A 113 -11.33 44.54 -2.10
C ALA A 113 -11.66 43.12 -1.70
N LEU A 114 -12.82 42.91 -1.09
CA LEU A 114 -13.24 41.57 -0.71
C LEU A 114 -13.55 40.70 -1.93
N GLU A 115 -14.14 41.26 -2.99
CA GLU A 115 -14.51 40.52 -4.20
C GLU A 115 -13.29 39.93 -4.93
N ARG A 116 -12.14 40.62 -4.91
CA ARG A 116 -10.89 40.09 -5.46
C ARG A 116 -10.09 39.19 -4.50
N GLY A 117 -10.63 38.88 -3.33
CA GLY A 117 -10.03 37.97 -2.35
C GLY A 117 -9.05 38.62 -1.38
N ALA A 118 -8.95 39.95 -1.33
CA ALA A 118 -8.06 40.63 -0.39
C ALA A 118 -8.57 40.52 1.05
N ILE A 119 -7.65 40.70 2.00
CA ILE A 119 -7.99 40.87 3.42
C ILE A 119 -8.16 42.37 3.68
N VAL A 120 -9.35 42.77 4.13
CA VAL A 120 -9.64 44.16 4.53
C VAL A 120 -9.55 44.29 6.04
N LEU A 121 -8.74 45.26 6.49
CA LEU A 121 -8.62 45.67 7.89
C LEU A 121 -9.16 47.09 8.02
N SER A 122 -10.26 47.26 8.76
CA SER A 122 -10.86 48.58 8.99
C SER A 122 -10.68 49.04 10.43
N ASP A 123 -10.14 50.25 10.63
CA ASP A 123 -10.28 50.98 11.88
C ASP A 123 -11.70 51.58 11.94
N ARG A 124 -12.55 51.01 12.78
CA ARG A 124 -14.00 51.26 12.89
C ARG A 124 -14.83 50.73 11.72
N TYR A 125 -16.09 50.43 12.03
CA TYR A 125 -17.15 50.04 11.10
C TYR A 125 -18.54 50.37 11.68
N ILE A 126 -19.54 49.52 11.44
CA ILE A 126 -20.92 49.68 11.91
C ILE A 126 -21.01 49.76 13.44
N ASP A 127 -20.21 48.97 14.15
CA ASP A 127 -20.29 48.85 15.62
C ASP A 127 -19.95 50.18 16.30
N SER A 128 -19.01 50.95 15.74
CA SER A 128 -18.74 52.32 16.16
C SER A 128 -19.99 53.21 16.11
N SER A 129 -20.81 53.13 15.06
CA SER A 129 -22.03 53.96 15.01
C SER A 129 -23.05 53.55 16.07
N VAL A 130 -23.20 52.25 16.31
CA VAL A 130 -24.14 51.75 17.32
C VAL A 130 -23.67 52.15 18.73
N ALA A 131 -22.37 52.12 19.00
CA ALA A 131 -21.80 52.53 20.29
C ALA A 131 -21.85 54.06 20.50
N TYR A 132 -21.39 54.85 19.53
CA TYR A 132 -21.30 56.32 19.67
C TYR A 132 -22.66 57.00 19.48
N GLN A 133 -23.33 56.75 18.36
CA GLN A 133 -24.60 57.40 18.07
C GLN A 133 -25.78 56.71 18.75
N GLY A 134 -25.76 55.39 18.91
CA GLY A 134 -26.78 54.69 19.69
C GLY A 134 -26.63 54.96 21.18
N ALA A 135 -25.65 54.32 21.83
CA ALA A 135 -25.48 54.41 23.28
C ALA A 135 -24.95 55.77 23.77
N GLY A 136 -24.00 56.37 23.06
CA GLY A 136 -23.40 57.66 23.46
C GLY A 136 -24.38 58.83 23.34
N ARG A 137 -25.06 58.96 22.18
CA ARG A 137 -25.98 60.08 21.85
C ARG A 137 -27.46 59.82 22.19
N ASP A 138 -27.77 58.74 22.89
CA ASP A 138 -29.14 58.33 23.28
C ASP A 138 -30.10 58.24 22.08
N LEU A 139 -29.60 57.73 20.95
CA LEU A 139 -30.46 57.32 19.83
C LEU A 139 -30.74 55.82 19.95
N SER A 140 -31.84 55.37 19.37
CA SER A 140 -32.18 53.94 19.35
C SER A 140 -31.06 53.12 18.69
N PRO A 141 -30.35 52.23 19.43
CA PRO A 141 -29.26 51.43 18.85
C PRO A 141 -29.75 50.53 17.71
N THR A 142 -31.01 50.08 17.77
CA THR A 142 -31.62 49.25 16.73
C THR A 142 -31.87 50.04 15.45
N GLU A 143 -32.29 51.31 15.54
CA GLU A 143 -32.46 52.18 14.37
C GLU A 143 -31.10 52.50 13.72
N ILE A 144 -30.08 52.77 14.52
CA ILE A 144 -28.72 53.03 14.02
C ILE A 144 -28.13 51.79 13.34
N ALA A 145 -28.30 50.61 13.95
CA ALA A 145 -27.88 49.35 13.35
C ALA A 145 -28.63 49.08 12.03
N ARG A 146 -29.92 49.42 11.96
CA ARG A 146 -30.74 49.27 10.76
C ARG A 146 -30.27 50.17 9.62
N ILE A 147 -30.09 51.47 9.88
CA ILE A 147 -29.58 52.42 8.88
C ILE A 147 -28.19 52.01 8.40
N SER A 148 -27.32 51.60 9.33
CA SER A 148 -25.97 51.16 8.99
C SER A 148 -25.98 49.88 8.15
N ARG A 149 -26.85 48.92 8.46
CA ARG A 149 -27.02 47.70 7.67
C ARG A 149 -27.50 48.01 6.25
N TRP A 150 -28.43 48.94 6.11
CA TRP A 150 -28.89 49.39 4.80
C TRP A 150 -27.75 50.06 4.01
N ALA A 151 -26.97 50.94 4.66
CA ALA A 151 -25.84 51.62 4.05
C ALA A 151 -24.75 50.66 3.52
N THR A 152 -24.58 49.49 4.14
CA THR A 152 -23.55 48.51 3.75
C THR A 152 -24.08 47.36 2.88
N ASP A 153 -25.37 47.40 2.53
CA ASP A 153 -26.09 46.28 1.92
C ASP A 153 -25.86 44.95 2.67
N GLY A 154 -25.93 45.02 4.00
CA GLY A 154 -25.79 43.85 4.88
C GLY A 154 -24.38 43.30 5.04
N LEU A 155 -23.34 43.92 4.45
CA LEU A 155 -21.96 43.48 4.66
C LEU A 155 -21.59 43.57 6.14
N VAL A 156 -21.08 42.47 6.70
CA VAL A 156 -20.55 42.39 8.06
C VAL A 156 -19.13 41.83 8.09
N PRO A 157 -18.29 42.24 9.06
CA PRO A 157 -16.98 41.62 9.26
C PRO A 157 -17.08 40.14 9.61
N HIS A 158 -16.08 39.38 9.20
CA HIS A 158 -15.85 37.99 9.63
C HIS A 158 -15.49 37.95 11.12
N LEU A 159 -14.76 38.97 11.57
CA LEU A 159 -14.39 39.17 12.96
C LEU A 159 -14.40 40.68 13.27
N THR A 160 -14.96 41.04 14.42
CA THR A 160 -14.77 42.37 15.02
C THR A 160 -13.91 42.20 16.28
N VAL A 161 -12.80 42.94 16.37
CA VAL A 161 -11.94 42.96 17.56
C VAL A 161 -12.26 44.22 18.35
N VAL A 162 -12.81 44.06 19.56
CA VAL A 162 -13.07 45.16 20.47
C VAL A 162 -11.87 45.32 21.40
N LEU A 163 -11.14 46.42 21.24
CA LEU A 163 -10.08 46.84 22.14
C LEU A 163 -10.70 47.53 23.35
N ASP A 164 -10.82 46.79 24.45
CA ASP A 164 -11.42 47.27 25.69
C ASP A 164 -10.39 47.95 26.58
N VAL A 165 -10.62 49.21 26.91
CA VAL A 165 -9.81 49.99 27.86
C VAL A 165 -10.73 50.99 28.55
N SER A 166 -10.40 51.36 29.79
CA SER A 166 -11.15 52.40 30.49
C SER A 166 -11.01 53.76 29.78
N PRO A 167 -12.06 54.60 29.72
CA PRO A 167 -11.98 55.94 29.16
C PRO A 167 -10.87 56.79 29.78
N GLU A 168 -10.62 56.60 31.08
CA GLU A 168 -9.59 57.32 31.84
C GLU A 168 -8.19 56.97 31.32
N THR A 169 -7.87 55.67 31.23
CA THR A 169 -6.57 55.21 30.70
C THR A 169 -6.41 55.54 29.21
N ALA A 170 -7.50 55.48 28.44
CA ALA A 170 -7.46 55.82 27.02
C ALA A 170 -7.18 57.32 26.79
N ARG A 171 -7.69 58.19 27.67
CA ARG A 171 -7.45 59.63 27.62
C ARG A 171 -5.98 59.99 27.81
N GLU A 172 -5.26 59.27 28.67
CA GLU A 172 -3.83 59.48 28.92
C GLU A 172 -2.96 59.27 27.66
N ARG A 173 -3.50 58.58 26.64
CA ARG A 173 -2.80 58.28 25.38
C ARG A 173 -2.98 59.37 24.32
N PHE A 174 -3.77 60.40 24.57
CA PHE A 174 -4.03 61.45 23.60
C PHE A 174 -2.81 62.38 23.51
N THR A 175 -2.21 62.47 22.33
CA THR A 175 -1.04 63.32 22.07
C THR A 175 -1.41 64.65 21.42
N GLU A 176 -2.61 64.75 20.85
CA GLU A 176 -3.10 65.92 20.12
C GLU A 176 -4.35 66.50 20.80
N ALA A 177 -4.76 67.69 20.35
CA ALA A 177 -6.01 68.28 20.82
C ALA A 177 -7.19 67.40 20.42
N PRO A 178 -8.12 67.09 21.35
CA PRO A 178 -9.21 66.17 21.07
C PRO A 178 -10.16 66.76 20.02
N ASP A 179 -10.66 65.89 19.14
CA ASP A 179 -11.74 66.26 18.22
C ASP A 179 -13.09 66.44 18.93
N ARG A 180 -14.14 66.73 18.17
CA ARG A 180 -15.49 66.98 18.71
C ARG A 180 -16.05 65.80 19.53
N LEU A 181 -15.84 64.56 19.10
CA LEU A 181 -16.34 63.38 19.82
C LEU A 181 -15.44 63.02 21.00
N GLU A 182 -14.13 63.16 20.79
CA GLU A 182 -13.14 62.99 21.83
C GLU A 182 -13.34 64.00 22.97
N SER A 183 -13.87 65.19 22.70
CA SER A 183 -14.17 66.24 23.68
C SER A 183 -15.44 66.00 24.51
N GLU A 184 -16.20 64.93 24.23
CA GLU A 184 -17.40 64.57 25.01
C GLU A 184 -17.05 64.19 26.46
N PRO A 185 -18.00 64.35 27.41
CA PRO A 185 -17.74 64.11 28.84
C PRO A 185 -17.49 62.63 29.15
N PRO A 186 -16.83 62.30 30.28
CA PRO A 186 -16.48 60.92 30.64
C PRO A 186 -17.66 59.93 30.61
N GLU A 187 -18.86 60.37 31.00
CA GLU A 187 -20.06 59.54 31.01
C GLU A 187 -20.49 59.12 29.60
N PHE A 188 -20.22 59.97 28.59
CA PHE A 188 -20.44 59.61 27.18
C PHE A 188 -19.52 58.44 26.79
N HIS A 189 -18.23 58.55 27.08
CA HIS A 189 -17.24 57.50 26.77
C HIS A 189 -17.49 56.20 27.53
N ALA A 190 -17.98 56.29 28.78
CA ALA A 190 -18.42 55.14 29.55
C ALA A 190 -19.62 54.41 28.88
N ARG A 191 -20.62 55.16 28.38
CA ARG A 191 -21.74 54.59 27.62
C ARG A 191 -21.28 53.96 26.31
N VAL A 192 -20.34 54.60 25.60
CA VAL A 192 -19.75 54.04 24.37
C VAL A 192 -19.06 52.70 24.64
N ARG A 193 -18.20 52.64 25.67
CA ARG A 193 -17.54 51.40 26.09
C ARG A 193 -18.56 50.30 26.41
N ALA A 194 -19.57 50.63 27.22
CA ALA A 194 -20.63 49.69 27.56
C ALA A 194 -21.40 49.20 26.31
N GLY A 195 -21.62 50.08 25.34
CA GLY A 195 -22.23 49.73 24.05
C GLY A 195 -21.43 48.69 23.26
N PHE A 196 -20.11 48.86 23.15
CA PHE A 196 -19.24 47.87 22.50
C PHE A 196 -19.27 46.51 23.21
N LEU A 197 -19.17 46.51 24.54
CA LEU A 197 -19.18 45.27 25.32
C LEU A 197 -20.54 44.55 25.23
N ALA A 198 -21.64 45.30 25.17
CA ALA A 198 -22.97 44.74 24.97
C ALA A 198 -23.12 44.09 23.58
N LEU A 199 -22.59 44.73 22.53
CA LEU A 199 -22.56 44.13 21.18
C LEU A 199 -21.74 42.84 21.15
N ALA A 200 -20.55 42.85 21.76
CA ALA A 200 -19.69 41.67 21.80
C ALA A 200 -20.32 40.51 22.61
N ALA A 201 -21.02 40.82 23.71
CA ALA A 201 -21.72 39.82 24.51
C ALA A 201 -22.92 39.20 23.77
N ALA A 202 -23.55 39.93 22.86
CA ALA A 202 -24.69 39.45 22.08
C ALA A 202 -24.31 38.47 20.96
N ASP A 203 -23.07 38.50 20.46
CA ASP A 203 -22.58 37.64 19.37
C ASP A 203 -21.11 37.20 19.59
N PRO A 204 -20.81 36.40 20.62
CA PRO A 204 -19.43 36.05 21.00
C PRO A 204 -18.68 35.24 19.93
N ALA A 205 -19.37 34.72 18.91
CA ALA A 205 -18.72 34.02 17.80
C ALA A 205 -18.02 35.00 16.85
N ARG A 206 -18.62 36.18 16.63
CA ARG A 206 -18.18 37.19 15.68
C ARG A 206 -17.32 38.29 16.30
N TYR A 207 -17.30 38.39 17.63
CA TYR A 207 -16.48 39.37 18.36
C TYR A 207 -15.34 38.70 19.13
N LEU A 208 -14.22 39.43 19.22
CA LEU A 208 -13.12 39.14 20.15
C LEU A 208 -12.90 40.39 20.99
N VAL A 209 -13.15 40.31 22.30
CA VAL A 209 -12.81 41.39 23.24
C VAL A 209 -11.39 41.16 23.74
N VAL A 210 -10.55 42.19 23.65
CA VAL A 210 -9.15 42.16 24.08
C VAL A 210 -8.89 43.30 25.04
N ASP A 211 -8.24 43.00 26.17
CA ASP A 211 -7.79 44.03 27.12
C ASP A 211 -6.69 44.88 26.48
N ALA A 212 -7.05 46.10 26.10
CA ALA A 212 -6.16 47.07 25.47
C ALA A 212 -5.42 47.95 26.50
N GLY A 213 -5.55 47.65 27.80
CA GLY A 213 -4.68 48.16 28.86
C GLY A 213 -3.29 47.50 28.87
N GLN A 214 -3.13 46.36 28.20
CA GLN A 214 -1.86 45.65 28.06
C GLN A 214 -0.91 46.30 27.04
N GLU A 215 0.33 45.84 27.02
CA GLU A 215 1.33 46.24 26.01
C GLU A 215 0.85 45.92 24.58
N PRO A 216 1.13 46.79 23.58
CA PRO A 216 0.63 46.63 22.21
C PRO A 216 0.94 45.28 21.57
N GLU A 217 2.11 44.69 21.85
CA GLU A 217 2.54 43.39 21.33
C GLU A 217 1.73 42.24 21.92
N ALA A 218 1.33 42.34 23.19
CA ALA A 218 0.49 41.34 23.85
C ALA A 218 -0.91 41.34 23.23
N VAL A 219 -1.50 42.53 23.02
CA VAL A 219 -2.77 42.70 22.29
C VAL A 219 -2.68 42.10 20.89
N THR A 220 -1.62 42.43 20.14
CA THR A 220 -1.39 41.89 18.79
C THR A 220 -1.34 40.36 18.83
N THR A 221 -0.67 39.78 19.81
CA THR A 221 -0.51 38.31 19.95
C THR A 221 -1.85 37.62 20.17
N VAL A 222 -2.73 38.17 21.02
CA VAL A 222 -4.08 37.63 21.26
C VAL A 222 -4.90 37.64 19.98
N VAL A 223 -4.88 38.76 19.24
CA VAL A 223 -5.63 38.87 17.98
C VAL A 223 -5.10 37.91 16.92
N ARG A 224 -3.76 37.81 16.79
CA ARG A 224 -3.11 36.87 15.86
C ARG A 224 -3.52 35.43 16.12
N HIS A 225 -3.55 35.00 17.39
CA HIS A 225 -3.96 33.64 17.74
C HIS A 225 -5.38 33.31 17.29
N ARG A 226 -6.31 34.28 17.38
CA ARG A 226 -7.67 34.11 16.84
C ARG A 226 -7.66 34.04 15.32
N LEU A 227 -6.90 34.92 14.66
CA LEU A 227 -6.80 35.00 13.20
C LEU A 227 -6.13 33.77 12.57
N ASP A 228 -5.16 33.13 13.23
CA ASP A 228 -4.53 31.89 12.76
C ASP A 228 -5.53 30.76 12.49
N ARG A 229 -6.71 30.81 13.13
CA ARG A 229 -7.78 29.82 12.97
C ARG A 229 -8.87 30.24 11.97
N MET A 230 -8.84 31.49 11.53
CA MET A 230 -9.92 32.09 10.72
C MET A 230 -9.45 32.53 9.34
N LEU A 231 -8.18 32.93 9.22
CA LEU A 231 -7.64 33.37 7.94
C LEU A 231 -7.57 32.20 6.95
N PRO A 232 -7.93 32.42 5.68
CA PRO A 232 -7.66 31.46 4.63
C PRO A 232 -6.14 31.28 4.47
N LEU A 233 -5.71 30.17 3.87
CA LEU A 233 -4.32 30.02 3.45
C LEU A 233 -4.01 31.03 2.34
N SER A 234 -2.82 31.64 2.37
CA SER A 234 -2.38 32.50 1.28
C SER A 234 -2.09 31.69 0.02
N GLU A 235 -2.10 32.33 -1.16
CA GLU A 235 -1.69 31.64 -2.39
C GLU A 235 -0.28 31.06 -2.30
N ALA A 236 0.62 31.73 -1.56
CA ALA A 236 1.98 31.26 -1.35
C ALA A 236 2.00 30.00 -0.47
N GLU A 237 1.20 29.95 0.60
CA GLU A 237 1.05 28.79 1.46
C GLU A 237 0.40 27.60 0.72
N VAL A 238 -0.62 27.87 -0.11
CA VAL A 238 -1.24 26.83 -0.95
C VAL A 238 -0.22 26.25 -1.93
N LYS A 239 0.52 27.09 -2.66
CA LYS A 239 1.56 26.64 -3.60
C LYS A 239 2.67 25.86 -2.89
N ALA A 240 3.11 26.32 -1.72
CA ALA A 240 4.12 25.62 -0.92
C ALA A 240 3.63 24.25 -0.44
N ALA A 241 2.37 24.15 -0.01
CA ALA A 241 1.75 22.89 0.39
C ALA A 241 1.61 21.91 -0.79
N GLU A 242 1.22 22.40 -1.97
CA GLU A 242 1.15 21.60 -3.19
C GLU A 242 2.53 21.10 -3.64
N GLU A 243 3.55 21.95 -3.57
CA GLU A 243 4.92 21.56 -3.89
C GLU A 243 5.46 20.53 -2.90
N ALA A 244 5.20 20.71 -1.60
CA ALA A 244 5.57 19.75 -0.56
C ALA A 244 4.88 18.40 -0.78
N ARG A 245 3.58 18.40 -1.15
CA ARG A 245 2.85 17.19 -1.49
C ARG A 245 3.47 16.48 -2.70
N ARG A 246 3.78 17.22 -3.76
CA ARG A 246 4.42 16.65 -4.97
C ARG A 246 5.77 16.01 -4.65
N LYS A 247 6.61 16.67 -3.83
CA LYS A 247 7.90 16.13 -3.40
C LYS A 247 7.73 14.86 -2.56
N ALA A 248 6.76 14.85 -1.65
CA ALA A 248 6.46 13.66 -0.84
C ALA A 248 5.97 12.49 -1.69
N GLU A 249 5.12 12.74 -2.68
CA GLU A 249 4.65 11.71 -3.63
C GLU A 249 5.81 11.15 -4.48
N GLU A 250 6.71 12.00 -4.96
CA GLU A 250 7.89 11.58 -5.73
C GLU A 250 8.86 10.75 -4.88
N GLU A 251 9.12 11.17 -3.63
CA GLU A 251 9.94 10.43 -2.69
C GLU A 251 9.33 9.07 -2.34
N ALA A 252 8.01 9.02 -2.13
CA ALA A 252 7.28 7.78 -1.87
C ALA A 252 7.35 6.82 -3.08
N ARG A 253 7.19 7.34 -4.31
CA ARG A 253 7.32 6.55 -5.54
C ARG A 253 8.73 5.97 -5.66
N ARG A 254 9.77 6.78 -5.44
CA ARG A 254 11.16 6.32 -5.49
C ARG A 254 11.43 5.23 -4.47
N LYS A 255 10.97 5.40 -3.22
CA LYS A 255 11.11 4.37 -2.17
C LYS A 255 10.40 3.07 -2.55
N ALA A 256 9.19 3.16 -3.13
CA ALA A 256 8.46 1.99 -3.59
C ALA A 256 9.15 1.28 -4.76
N GLU A 257 9.73 2.02 -5.71
CA GLU A 257 10.53 1.47 -6.81
C GLU A 257 11.80 0.79 -6.29
N GLU A 258 12.52 1.42 -5.35
CA GLU A 258 13.71 0.82 -4.71
C GLU A 258 13.36 -0.45 -3.90
N GLU A 259 12.23 -0.46 -3.18
CA GLU A 259 11.75 -1.64 -2.46
C GLU A 259 11.32 -2.76 -3.41
N ALA A 260 10.61 -2.42 -4.49
CA ALA A 260 10.22 -3.39 -5.53
C ALA A 260 11.44 -4.00 -6.22
N ALA A 261 12.45 -3.19 -6.53
CA ALA A 261 13.71 -3.66 -7.10
C ALA A 261 14.45 -4.62 -6.15
N ARG A 262 14.51 -4.31 -4.85
CA ARG A 262 15.10 -5.19 -3.83
C ARG A 262 14.35 -6.52 -3.73
N LYS A 263 13.02 -6.49 -3.68
CA LYS A 263 12.18 -7.70 -3.65
C LYS A 263 12.36 -8.55 -4.90
N ALA A 264 12.42 -7.94 -6.08
CA ALA A 264 12.65 -8.64 -7.34
C ALA A 264 14.05 -9.28 -7.40
N GLU A 265 15.07 -8.61 -6.88
CA GLU A 265 16.43 -9.15 -6.76
C GLU A 265 16.49 -10.32 -5.78
N GLU A 266 15.85 -10.20 -4.61
CA GLU A 266 15.74 -11.28 -3.63
C GLU A 266 15.03 -12.51 -4.22
N GLU A 267 13.92 -12.31 -4.92
CA GLU A 267 13.19 -13.39 -5.59
C GLU A 267 14.04 -14.04 -6.70
N ARG A 268 14.82 -13.25 -7.45
CA ARG A 268 15.77 -13.79 -8.46
C ARG A 268 16.83 -14.67 -7.81
N LEU A 269 17.45 -14.19 -6.72
CA LEU A 269 18.47 -14.94 -5.99
C LEU A 269 17.89 -16.24 -5.39
N GLU A 270 16.66 -16.20 -4.89
CA GLU A 270 15.98 -17.39 -4.38
C GLU A 270 15.70 -18.41 -5.50
N ARG A 271 15.22 -17.95 -6.68
CA ARG A 271 15.02 -18.82 -7.85
C ARG A 271 16.33 -19.45 -8.33
N GLU A 272 17.42 -18.68 -8.38
CA GLU A 272 18.76 -19.20 -8.72
C GLU A 272 19.21 -20.28 -7.71
N ARG A 273 19.04 -20.03 -6.41
CA ARG A 273 19.36 -20.99 -5.36
C ARG A 273 18.53 -22.27 -5.47
N GLN A 274 17.22 -22.16 -5.73
CA GLN A 274 16.35 -23.31 -5.94
C GLN A 274 16.74 -24.11 -7.18
N ALA A 275 17.07 -23.44 -8.29
CA ALA A 275 17.55 -24.10 -9.51
C ALA A 275 18.87 -24.83 -9.27
N GLN A 276 19.80 -24.23 -8.52
CA GLN A 276 21.07 -24.87 -8.17
C GLN A 276 20.86 -26.11 -7.27
N LEU A 277 19.97 -26.03 -6.29
CA LEU A 277 19.59 -27.18 -5.46
C LEU A 277 18.92 -28.28 -6.28
N ALA A 278 18.04 -27.94 -7.22
CA ALA A 278 17.39 -28.90 -8.11
C ALA A 278 18.41 -29.60 -9.02
N LYS A 279 19.39 -28.85 -9.55
CA LYS A 279 20.49 -29.42 -10.34
C LYS A 279 21.31 -30.42 -9.52
N LEU A 280 21.72 -30.05 -8.31
CA LEU A 280 22.47 -30.95 -7.43
C LEU A 280 21.68 -32.22 -7.09
N ARG A 281 20.37 -32.11 -6.84
CA ARG A 281 19.50 -33.28 -6.62
C ARG A 281 19.42 -34.17 -7.85
N ALA A 282 19.28 -33.59 -9.04
CA ALA A 282 19.24 -34.35 -10.29
C ALA A 282 20.57 -35.08 -10.55
N GLU A 283 21.71 -34.42 -10.31
CA GLU A 283 23.04 -35.04 -10.38
C GLU A 283 23.19 -36.19 -9.37
N GLU A 284 22.68 -36.03 -8.15
CA GLU A 284 22.70 -37.10 -7.14
C GLU A 284 21.80 -38.28 -7.52
N GLU A 285 20.59 -38.02 -8.04
CA GLU A 285 19.68 -39.04 -8.55
C GLU A 285 20.28 -39.79 -9.75
N GLU A 286 20.93 -39.09 -10.68
CA GLU A 286 21.60 -39.70 -11.80
C GLU A 286 22.78 -40.56 -11.34
N ARG A 287 23.56 -40.09 -10.35
CA ARG A 287 24.63 -40.88 -9.73
C ARG A 287 24.08 -42.15 -9.09
N LYS A 288 23.00 -42.06 -8.31
CA LYS A 288 22.33 -43.23 -7.71
C LYS A 288 21.82 -44.19 -8.77
N ARG A 289 21.21 -43.71 -9.86
CA ARG A 289 20.77 -44.56 -10.97
C ARG A 289 21.94 -45.30 -11.63
N ARG A 290 23.06 -44.62 -11.86
CA ARG A 290 24.27 -45.25 -12.40
C ARG A 290 24.83 -46.30 -11.44
N GLU A 291 24.90 -46.00 -10.15
CA GLU A 291 25.33 -46.95 -9.10
C GLU A 291 24.38 -48.17 -9.05
N GLU A 292 23.06 -47.97 -9.13
CA GLU A 292 22.07 -49.05 -9.18
C GLU A 292 22.15 -49.89 -10.46
N GLU A 293 22.36 -49.25 -11.62
CA GLU A 293 22.53 -49.93 -12.91
C GLU A 293 23.81 -50.76 -12.93
N GLU A 294 24.91 -50.21 -12.41
CA GLU A 294 26.18 -50.93 -12.25
C GLU A 294 26.02 -52.11 -11.28
N ALA A 295 25.35 -51.92 -10.14
CA ALA A 295 25.05 -53.00 -9.21
C ALA A 295 24.20 -54.11 -9.85
N ARG A 296 23.16 -53.75 -10.61
CA ARG A 296 22.34 -54.71 -11.36
C ARG A 296 23.14 -55.46 -12.42
N ARG A 297 24.06 -54.77 -13.11
CA ARG A 297 24.95 -55.38 -14.11
C ARG A 297 25.90 -56.39 -13.47
N LEU A 298 26.52 -56.03 -12.35
CA LEU A 298 27.39 -56.93 -11.58
C LEU A 298 26.61 -58.14 -11.03
N GLU A 299 25.38 -57.93 -10.55
CA GLU A 299 24.53 -59.04 -10.09
C GLU A 299 24.12 -59.97 -11.24
N ALA A 300 23.79 -59.41 -12.41
CA ALA A 300 23.47 -60.18 -13.60
C ALA A 300 24.68 -60.98 -14.11
N GLU A 301 25.88 -60.39 -14.09
CA GLU A 301 27.13 -61.08 -14.43
C GLU A 301 27.42 -62.23 -13.46
N ARG A 302 27.25 -62.01 -12.16
CA ARG A 302 27.38 -63.07 -11.14
C ARG A 302 26.38 -64.21 -11.37
N LYS A 303 25.11 -63.90 -11.64
CA LYS A 303 24.08 -64.91 -11.94
C LYS A 303 24.40 -65.67 -13.24
N ALA A 304 24.92 -65.01 -14.25
CA ALA A 304 25.33 -65.64 -15.50
C ALA A 304 26.54 -66.57 -15.30
N GLU A 305 27.51 -66.17 -14.47
CA GLU A 305 28.65 -67.03 -14.11
C GLU A 305 28.19 -68.26 -13.31
N GLU A 306 27.30 -68.07 -12.33
CA GLU A 306 26.72 -69.15 -11.54
C GLU A 306 25.92 -70.14 -12.42
N ALA A 307 25.13 -69.62 -13.37
CA ALA A 307 24.43 -70.44 -14.36
C ALA A 307 25.38 -71.22 -15.28
N ARG A 308 26.51 -70.61 -15.69
CA ARG A 308 27.55 -71.30 -16.48
C ARG A 308 28.20 -72.42 -15.70
N ARG A 309 28.56 -72.19 -14.43
CA ARG A 309 29.12 -73.22 -13.54
C ARG A 309 28.14 -74.38 -13.37
N LYS A 310 26.86 -74.08 -13.14
CA LYS A 310 25.82 -75.11 -13.02
C LYS A 310 25.63 -75.91 -14.30
N ALA A 311 25.61 -75.26 -15.46
CA ALA A 311 25.53 -75.93 -16.75
C ALA A 311 26.78 -76.80 -17.04
N GLU A 312 27.95 -76.37 -16.60
CA GLU A 312 29.19 -77.16 -16.69
C GLU A 312 29.18 -78.37 -15.76
N GLU A 313 28.70 -78.23 -14.52
CA GLU A 313 28.49 -79.33 -13.58
C GLU A 313 27.49 -80.36 -14.13
N GLU A 314 26.37 -79.91 -14.69
CA GLU A 314 25.37 -80.77 -15.35
C GLU A 314 25.97 -81.50 -16.56
N ARG A 315 26.80 -80.82 -17.37
CA ARG A 315 27.51 -81.44 -18.50
C ARG A 315 28.47 -82.53 -18.02
N ILE A 316 29.27 -82.27 -16.98
CA ILE A 316 30.21 -83.24 -16.41
C ILE A 316 29.45 -84.43 -15.81
N ALA A 317 28.32 -84.19 -15.14
CA ALA A 317 27.48 -85.26 -14.60
C ALA A 317 26.88 -86.14 -15.71
N ALA A 318 26.41 -85.53 -16.81
CA ALA A 318 25.89 -86.26 -17.96
C ALA A 318 26.99 -87.10 -18.65
N GLU A 319 28.21 -86.57 -18.75
CA GLU A 319 29.35 -87.28 -19.33
C GLU A 319 29.76 -88.50 -18.48
N ARG A 320 29.78 -88.35 -17.14
CA ARG A 320 30.02 -89.46 -16.21
C ARG A 320 28.95 -90.55 -16.30
N ALA A 321 27.68 -90.16 -16.39
CA ALA A 321 26.57 -91.10 -16.55
C ALA A 321 26.68 -91.89 -17.87
N ALA A 322 27.04 -91.21 -18.97
CA ALA A 322 27.26 -91.86 -20.26
C ALA A 322 28.49 -92.80 -20.24
N GLU A 323 29.54 -92.47 -19.50
CA GLU A 323 30.72 -93.33 -19.33
C GLU A 323 30.40 -94.58 -18.50
N GLU A 324 29.61 -94.45 -17.43
CA GLU A 324 29.12 -95.59 -16.64
C GLU A 324 28.24 -96.52 -17.48
N GLU A 325 27.35 -95.97 -18.31
CA GLU A 325 26.51 -96.75 -19.22
C GLU A 325 27.35 -97.51 -20.26
N ARG A 326 28.37 -96.87 -20.85
CA ARG A 326 29.31 -97.54 -21.77
C ARG A 326 30.09 -98.67 -21.08
N LYS A 327 30.54 -98.46 -19.84
CA LYS A 327 31.25 -99.48 -19.06
C LYS A 327 30.34 -100.68 -18.76
N ARG A 328 29.05 -100.43 -18.49
CA ARG A 328 28.06 -101.47 -18.23
C ARG A 328 27.80 -102.33 -19.47
N LEU A 329 27.60 -101.69 -20.63
CA LEU A 329 27.42 -102.39 -21.91
C LEU A 329 28.67 -103.20 -22.31
N ALA A 330 29.87 -102.66 -22.10
CA ALA A 330 31.12 -103.38 -22.38
C ALA A 330 31.33 -104.59 -21.46
N ALA A 331 30.90 -104.52 -20.20
CA ALA A 331 30.96 -105.66 -19.27
C ALA A 331 29.97 -106.77 -19.67
N GLU A 332 28.78 -106.39 -20.14
CA GLU A 332 27.74 -107.32 -20.61
C GLU A 332 28.19 -108.05 -21.90
N GLU A 333 28.82 -107.32 -22.84
CA GLU A 333 29.38 -107.90 -24.05
C GLU A 333 30.56 -108.85 -23.76
N LYS A 334 31.40 -108.51 -22.78
CA LYS A 334 32.51 -109.36 -22.34
C LYS A 334 32.02 -110.67 -21.71
N ALA A 335 31.02 -110.60 -20.84
CA ALA A 335 30.41 -111.77 -20.22
C ALA A 335 29.81 -112.73 -21.26
N ARG A 336 29.16 -112.18 -22.30
CA ARG A 336 28.59 -112.96 -23.39
C ARG A 336 29.65 -113.69 -24.23
N LYS A 337 30.78 -113.03 -24.51
CA LYS A 337 31.92 -113.64 -25.24
C LYS A 337 32.60 -114.75 -24.44
N GLU A 338 32.75 -114.58 -23.13
CA GLU A 338 33.34 -115.59 -22.24
C GLU A 338 32.44 -116.85 -22.14
N GLU A 339 31.12 -116.69 -22.16
CA GLU A 339 30.17 -117.80 -22.18
C GLU A 339 30.20 -118.59 -23.52
N GLU A 340 30.29 -117.88 -24.64
CA GLU A 340 30.45 -118.48 -25.98
C GLU A 340 31.76 -119.27 -26.12
N GLU A 341 32.86 -118.77 -25.53
CA GLU A 341 34.16 -119.46 -25.55
C GLU A 341 34.17 -120.71 -24.66
N ARG A 342 33.44 -120.70 -23.53
CA ARG A 342 33.29 -121.87 -22.66
C ARG A 342 32.56 -123.01 -23.36
N LEU A 343 31.45 -122.70 -24.04
CA LEU A 343 30.66 -123.67 -24.81
C LEU A 343 31.46 -124.27 -25.97
N ARG A 344 32.35 -123.49 -26.61
CA ARG A 344 33.23 -123.97 -27.67
C ARG A 344 34.27 -124.98 -27.18
N LYS A 345 34.86 -124.75 -25.99
CA LYS A 345 35.87 -125.66 -25.41
C LYS A 345 35.27 -126.99 -24.96
N GLU A 346 34.06 -126.98 -24.41
CA GLU A 346 33.33 -128.21 -24.05
C GLU A 346 33.02 -129.08 -25.29
N ALA A 347 32.63 -128.45 -26.41
CA ALA A 347 32.37 -129.15 -27.67
C ALA A 347 33.63 -129.78 -28.30
N GLU A 348 34.78 -129.10 -28.22
CA GLU A 348 36.07 -129.65 -28.70
C GLU A 348 36.56 -130.85 -27.87
N GLU A 349 36.31 -130.85 -26.55
CA GLU A 349 36.72 -131.95 -25.67
C GLU A 349 35.85 -133.21 -25.88
N GLU A 350 34.54 -133.05 -26.11
CA GLU A 350 33.64 -134.17 -26.43
C GLU A 350 33.98 -134.82 -27.78
N ALA A 351 34.38 -134.01 -28.78
CA ALA A 351 34.82 -134.49 -30.08
C ALA A 351 36.13 -135.30 -30.00
N ARG A 352 37.08 -134.90 -29.14
CA ARG A 352 38.35 -135.61 -28.92
C ARG A 352 38.13 -137.00 -28.32
N LEU A 353 37.24 -137.11 -27.34
CA LEU A 353 36.93 -138.39 -26.67
C LEU A 353 36.23 -139.40 -27.62
N ARG A 354 35.40 -138.92 -28.55
CA ARG A 354 34.77 -139.79 -29.56
C ARG A 354 35.77 -140.34 -30.58
N ALA A 355 36.74 -139.54 -31.01
CA ALA A 355 37.79 -139.97 -31.96
C ALA A 355 38.73 -141.04 -31.36
N GLU A 356 39.05 -140.94 -30.06
CA GLU A 356 39.94 -141.89 -29.39
C GLU A 356 39.29 -143.28 -29.17
N ALA A 357 37.96 -143.30 -28.97
CA ALA A 357 37.18 -144.53 -28.86
C ALA A 357 37.06 -145.29 -30.20
N GLU A 358 36.98 -144.56 -31.32
CA GLU A 358 36.87 -145.13 -32.67
C GLU A 358 38.19 -145.74 -33.15
N ALA A 359 39.33 -145.10 -32.83
CA ALA A 359 40.66 -145.60 -33.16
C ALA A 359 40.99 -146.95 -32.47
N ARG A 360 40.60 -147.13 -31.20
CA ARG A 360 40.77 -148.40 -30.47
C ARG A 360 39.93 -149.56 -31.03
N ARG A 361 38.79 -149.24 -31.66
CA ARG A 361 37.89 -150.24 -32.24
C ARG A 361 38.42 -150.78 -33.58
N LEU A 362 39.01 -149.91 -34.40
CA LEU A 362 39.65 -150.26 -35.67
C LEU A 362 40.94 -151.07 -35.49
N GLU A 363 41.74 -150.78 -34.45
CA GLU A 363 42.97 -151.55 -34.17
C GLU A 363 42.68 -153.00 -33.75
N LYS A 364 41.56 -153.24 -33.04
CA LYS A 364 41.11 -154.59 -32.67
C LYS A 364 40.60 -155.40 -33.87
N GLN A 365 39.97 -154.75 -34.87
CA GLN A 365 39.55 -155.43 -36.10
C GLN A 365 40.75 -155.84 -36.97
N ARG A 366 41.75 -154.98 -37.10
CA ARG A 366 42.94 -155.24 -37.94
C ARG A 366 43.77 -156.44 -37.45
N LYS A 367 43.91 -156.60 -36.13
CA LYS A 367 44.64 -157.74 -35.53
C LYS A 367 43.88 -159.08 -35.65
N ALA A 368 42.56 -159.04 -35.83
CA ALA A 368 41.73 -160.23 -36.02
C ALA A 368 41.77 -160.74 -37.48
N GLU A 369 41.86 -159.84 -38.46
CA GLU A 369 42.00 -160.20 -39.90
C GLU A 369 43.38 -160.77 -40.25
N GLU A 370 44.47 -160.21 -39.70
CA GLU A 370 45.83 -160.73 -39.93
C GLU A 370 46.04 -162.16 -39.39
N ALA A 371 45.34 -162.54 -38.31
CA ALA A 371 45.40 -163.88 -37.75
C ALA A 371 44.66 -164.92 -38.62
N LEU A 372 43.62 -164.49 -39.35
CA LEU A 372 42.80 -165.37 -40.18
C LEU A 372 43.48 -165.68 -41.53
N LEU A 373 44.14 -164.69 -42.13
CA LEU A 373 44.92 -164.83 -43.38
C LEU A 373 46.13 -165.76 -43.23
N ARG A 374 46.86 -165.70 -42.10
CA ARG A 374 47.99 -166.62 -41.83
C ARG A 374 47.57 -168.07 -41.64
N ALA A 375 46.35 -168.33 -41.15
CA ALA A 375 45.83 -169.69 -41.00
C ALA A 375 45.39 -170.30 -42.36
N GLU A 376 44.96 -169.45 -43.31
CA GLU A 376 44.50 -169.89 -44.63
C GLU A 376 45.67 -170.17 -45.59
N GLU A 377 46.75 -169.39 -45.53
CA GLU A 377 47.98 -169.62 -46.32
C GLU A 377 48.74 -170.89 -45.87
N ALA A 378 48.76 -171.19 -44.57
CA ALA A 378 49.35 -172.42 -44.04
C ALA A 378 48.59 -173.68 -44.49
N ARG A 379 47.28 -173.56 -44.73
CA ARG A 379 46.43 -174.68 -45.21
C ARG A 379 46.58 -174.93 -46.71
N ARG A 380 46.72 -173.88 -47.52
CA ARG A 380 46.95 -174.01 -48.98
C ARG A 380 48.34 -174.54 -49.34
N ALA A 381 49.36 -174.28 -48.52
CA ALA A 381 50.70 -174.86 -48.72
C ALA A 381 50.76 -176.37 -48.43
N ALA A 382 49.82 -176.92 -47.64
CA ALA A 382 49.77 -178.36 -47.33
C ALA A 382 48.98 -179.18 -48.37
N GLU A 383 48.03 -178.59 -49.10
CA GLU A 383 47.20 -179.28 -50.10
C GLU A 383 47.85 -179.39 -51.49
N ALA A 384 48.85 -178.56 -51.83
CA ALA A 384 49.54 -178.60 -53.12
C ALA A 384 50.76 -179.55 -53.18
N ALA A 385 51.12 -180.19 -52.06
CA ALA A 385 52.22 -181.16 -51.99
C ALA A 385 51.75 -182.63 -52.07
N ALA A 386 50.47 -182.87 -52.41
CA ALA A 386 49.85 -184.21 -52.41
C ALA A 386 49.01 -184.53 -53.67
N ALA A 387 49.30 -183.88 -54.81
CA ALA A 387 48.86 -184.25 -56.15
C ALA A 387 49.96 -183.86 -57.15
#